data_AF-A0A7S4BWH5-F1
#
_entry.id   AF-A0A7S4BWH5-F1
#
_cell.length_a   1.000
_cell.length_b   1.000
_cell.length_c   1.000
_cell.angle_alpha   90.00
_cell.angle_beta   90.00
_cell.angle_gamma   90.00
#
_symmetry.space_group_name_H-M   'P 1'
#
loop_
_entity.id
_entity.type
_entity.pdbx_description
1 polymer ?
#
loop_
_entity_poly.entity_id
_entity_poly.type
_entity_poly.pdbx_seq_one_letter_code
_entity_poly.pdbx_strand_id
1 'polypeptide(L)'
;ALSLRYRQPQLPCIVDLKHHPQAGHLRLLGTRCVVESGPLRMLVLAISCTCTGATALLYNLLQQSTPYATLTNPESLEPWQHEYLYGSEQRLQKLPVPKALEGCLPAEAVARAFAEAG
;
A
#
# COMPACT_ATOMS: atom_id res chain seq x y z
N ALA A 1 10.15 12.90 -17.63
CA ALA A 1 9.87 13.64 -16.38
C ALA A 1 10.27 15.11 -16.47
N LEU A 2 11.56 15.41 -16.71
CA LEU A 2 12.09 16.78 -16.82
C LEU A 2 11.36 17.68 -17.84
N SER A 3 11.16 17.18 -19.07
CA SER A 3 10.43 17.88 -20.13
C SER A 3 8.96 18.18 -19.78
N LEU A 4 8.31 17.29 -19.04
CA LEU A 4 6.95 17.46 -18.52
C LEU A 4 6.91 18.51 -17.39
N ARG A 5 7.91 18.51 -16.48
CA ARG A 5 7.99 19.50 -15.40
C ARG A 5 8.26 20.90 -15.92
N TYR A 6 9.08 21.04 -16.97
CA TYR A 6 9.32 22.33 -17.62
C TYR A 6 8.04 22.91 -18.25
N ARG A 7 7.23 22.07 -18.90
CA ARG A 7 5.99 22.51 -19.54
C ARG A 7 4.83 22.69 -18.57
N GLN A 8 4.75 21.89 -17.51
CA GLN A 8 3.63 21.86 -16.58
C GLN A 8 4.11 21.62 -15.13
N PRO A 9 4.68 22.64 -14.46
CA PRO A 9 5.27 22.51 -13.13
C PRO A 9 4.24 22.19 -12.02
N GLN A 10 2.97 22.48 -12.28
CA GLN A 10 1.85 22.28 -11.34
C GLN A 10 1.43 20.79 -11.23
N LEU A 11 1.70 19.98 -12.26
CA LEU A 11 1.21 18.60 -12.31
C LEU A 11 2.04 17.67 -11.40
N PRO A 12 1.40 16.87 -10.54
CA PRO A 12 2.10 15.86 -9.77
C PRO A 12 2.69 14.82 -10.73
N CYS A 13 4.01 14.65 -10.67
CA CYS A 13 4.73 13.64 -11.46
C CYS A 13 5.18 12.53 -10.52
N ILE A 14 4.80 11.29 -10.85
CA ILE A 14 5.27 10.07 -10.20
C ILE A 14 6.19 9.37 -11.19
N VAL A 15 7.39 9.01 -10.76
CA VAL A 15 8.39 8.35 -11.61
C VAL A 15 8.81 7.04 -10.97
N ASP A 16 8.68 5.94 -11.72
CA ASP A 16 9.29 4.66 -11.36
C ASP A 16 10.71 4.59 -11.93
N LEU A 17 11.69 4.47 -11.05
CA LEU A 17 13.08 4.25 -11.37
C LEU A 17 13.43 2.78 -11.17
N LYS A 18 13.81 2.15 -12.28
CA LYS A 18 14.33 0.78 -12.25
C LYS A 18 15.72 0.72 -11.62
N HIS A 19 16.50 1.81 -11.68
CA HIS A 19 17.90 1.87 -11.20
C HIS A 19 18.14 3.11 -10.30
N HIS A 20 18.93 2.91 -9.24
CA HIS A 20 19.10 3.81 -8.10
C HIS A 20 19.84 5.16 -8.34
N PRO A 21 20.71 5.38 -9.34
CA PRO A 21 21.59 6.57 -9.31
C PRO A 21 20.90 7.91 -9.64
N GLN A 22 19.60 7.94 -9.94
CA GLN A 22 18.91 9.16 -10.40
C GLN A 22 17.81 9.69 -9.44
N ALA A 23 17.53 8.99 -8.34
CA ALA A 23 16.42 9.33 -7.46
C ALA A 23 16.58 10.68 -6.75
N GLY A 24 17.79 10.98 -6.24
CA GLY A 24 18.09 12.24 -5.57
C GLY A 24 17.93 13.45 -6.49
N HIS A 25 18.40 13.34 -7.74
CA HIS A 25 18.30 14.42 -8.73
C HIS A 25 16.85 14.72 -9.10
N LEU A 26 16.01 13.69 -9.25
CA LEU A 26 14.58 13.87 -9.57
C LEU A 26 13.78 14.47 -8.40
N ARG A 27 14.13 14.16 -7.15
CA ARG A 27 13.51 14.81 -5.97
C ARG A 27 13.84 16.32 -5.92
N LEU A 28 15.08 16.72 -6.22
CA LEU A 28 15.49 18.13 -6.29
C LEU A 28 14.74 18.92 -7.36
N LEU A 29 14.33 18.26 -8.45
CA LEU A 29 13.53 18.85 -9.52
C LEU A 29 12.03 18.93 -9.19
N GLY A 30 11.68 18.73 -7.92
CA GLY A 30 10.32 18.84 -7.40
C GLY A 30 9.42 17.64 -7.72
N THR A 31 9.96 16.50 -8.14
CA THR A 31 9.14 15.29 -8.37
C THR A 31 8.57 14.83 -7.03
N ARG A 32 7.23 14.81 -6.89
CA ARG A 32 6.55 14.54 -5.60
C ARG A 32 6.78 13.12 -5.09
N CYS A 33 6.87 12.15 -6.00
CA CYS A 33 7.10 10.76 -5.64
C CYS A 33 8.03 10.12 -6.65
N VAL A 34 9.14 9.57 -6.15
CA VAL A 34 10.07 8.74 -6.91
C VAL A 34 10.02 7.36 -6.29
N VAL A 35 9.50 6.40 -7.05
CA VAL A 35 9.38 5.00 -6.66
C VAL A 35 10.60 4.27 -7.19
N GLU A 36 11.38 3.65 -6.33
CA GLU A 36 12.54 2.85 -6.74
C GLU A 36 12.17 1.37 -6.69
N SER A 37 11.61 0.86 -7.79
CA SER A 37 11.03 -0.48 -7.84
C SER A 37 12.03 -1.59 -7.56
N GLY A 38 13.29 -1.46 -7.97
CA GLY A 38 14.36 -2.43 -7.70
C GLY A 38 14.60 -2.64 -6.20
N PRO A 39 15.02 -1.59 -5.46
CA PRO A 39 15.18 -1.65 -4.00
C PRO A 39 13.91 -2.10 -3.27
N LEU A 40 12.73 -1.63 -3.68
CA LEU A 40 11.46 -2.04 -3.06
C LEU A 40 11.19 -3.53 -3.20
N ARG A 41 11.45 -4.12 -4.38
CA ARG A 41 11.31 -5.58 -4.59
C ARG A 41 12.25 -6.36 -3.68
N MET A 42 13.50 -5.93 -3.56
CA MET A 42 14.48 -6.58 -2.68
C MET A 42 14.08 -6.50 -1.21
N LEU A 43 13.55 -5.35 -0.77
CA LEU A 43 13.04 -5.19 0.59
C LEU A 43 11.86 -6.12 0.88
N VAL A 44 10.88 -6.19 -0.02
CA VAL A 44 9.70 -7.06 0.14
C VAL A 44 10.11 -8.55 0.19
N LEU A 45 11.08 -8.95 -0.64
CA LEU A 45 11.67 -10.29 -0.59
C LEU A 45 12.38 -10.55 0.74
N ALA A 46 13.20 -9.61 1.21
CA ALA A 46 13.91 -9.72 2.48
C ALA A 46 12.94 -9.86 3.67
N ILE A 47 11.85 -9.08 3.70
CA ILE A 47 10.79 -9.22 4.71
C ILE A 47 10.18 -10.62 4.64
N SER A 48 9.98 -11.16 3.44
CA SER A 48 9.38 -12.49 3.26
C SER A 48 10.27 -13.64 3.72
N CYS A 49 11.59 -13.43 3.79
CA CYS A 49 12.51 -14.37 4.43
C CYS A 49 12.29 -14.46 5.95
N THR A 50 11.80 -13.39 6.59
CA THR A 50 11.50 -13.35 8.02
C THR A 50 10.04 -13.68 8.36
N CYS A 51 9.13 -13.40 7.43
CA CYS A 51 7.70 -13.62 7.58
C CYS A 51 7.12 -14.19 6.28
N THR A 52 6.94 -15.51 6.25
CA THR A 52 6.39 -16.20 5.08
C THR A 52 5.00 -15.65 4.74
N GLY A 53 4.76 -15.36 3.45
CA GLY A 53 3.50 -14.78 2.99
C GLY A 53 3.42 -13.25 3.04
N ALA A 54 4.41 -12.56 3.63
CA ALA A 54 4.41 -11.10 3.71
C ALA A 54 4.35 -10.40 2.34
N THR A 55 5.01 -10.95 1.30
CA THR A 55 4.90 -10.42 -0.07
C THR A 55 3.45 -10.42 -0.56
N ALA A 56 2.74 -11.55 -0.40
CA ALA A 56 1.36 -11.67 -0.87
C ALA A 56 0.43 -10.73 -0.10
N LEU A 57 0.60 -10.63 1.21
CA LEU A 57 -0.15 -9.70 2.06
C LEU A 57 0.05 -8.24 1.61
N LEU A 58 1.30 -7.79 1.49
CA LEU A 58 1.63 -6.42 1.11
C LEU A 58 1.11 -6.09 -0.30
N TYR A 59 1.19 -7.06 -1.22
CA TYR A 59 0.69 -6.90 -2.57
C TYR A 59 -0.83 -6.77 -2.60
N ASN A 60 -1.56 -7.61 -1.86
CA ASN A 60 -3.02 -7.55 -1.76
C ASN A 60 -3.50 -6.23 -1.12
N LEU A 61 -2.79 -5.72 -0.12
CA LEU A 61 -3.11 -4.44 0.53
C LEU A 61 -2.97 -3.22 -0.40
N LEU A 62 -2.14 -3.32 -1.44
CA LEU A 62 -1.85 -2.25 -2.40
C LEU A 62 -2.65 -2.38 -3.69
N GLN A 63 -3.03 -3.60 -4.09
CA GLN A 63 -3.82 -3.84 -5.29
C GLN A 63 -5.31 -3.69 -5.03
N GLN A 64 -6.02 -3.25 -6.07
CA GLN A 64 -7.47 -3.31 -6.09
C GLN A 64 -7.89 -4.71 -6.55
N SER A 65 -8.15 -5.60 -5.59
CA SER A 65 -8.75 -6.91 -5.84
C SER A 65 -10.22 -6.76 -6.28
N THR A 66 -10.69 -7.73 -7.06
CA THR A 66 -12.11 -7.88 -7.37
C THR A 66 -12.86 -8.18 -6.08
N PRO A 67 -13.89 -7.41 -5.70
CA PRO A 67 -14.62 -7.67 -4.47
C PRO A 67 -15.23 -9.07 -4.48
N TYR A 68 -15.09 -9.80 -3.38
CA TYR A 68 -15.66 -11.12 -3.16
C TYR A 68 -17.17 -11.13 -3.44
N ALA A 69 -17.88 -10.06 -3.08
CA ALA A 69 -19.31 -9.88 -3.35
C ALA A 69 -19.68 -9.85 -4.86
N THR A 70 -18.71 -9.68 -5.76
CA THR A 70 -18.93 -9.63 -7.21
C THR A 70 -18.62 -10.94 -7.92
N LEU A 71 -18.23 -11.99 -7.19
CA LEU A 71 -17.95 -13.29 -7.76
C LEU A 71 -19.25 -13.97 -8.22
N THR A 72 -19.22 -14.51 -9.44
CA THR A 72 -20.40 -15.07 -10.11
C THR A 72 -20.83 -16.41 -9.51
N ASN A 73 -19.90 -17.18 -8.93
CA ASN A 73 -20.16 -18.48 -8.30
C ASN A 73 -19.31 -18.64 -7.02
N PRO A 74 -19.69 -17.97 -5.92
CA PRO A 74 -18.95 -18.08 -4.66
C PRO A 74 -19.01 -19.49 -4.07
N GLU A 75 -20.07 -20.28 -4.36
CA GLU A 75 -20.26 -21.63 -3.81
C GLU A 75 -19.29 -22.68 -4.37
N SER A 76 -18.58 -22.39 -5.47
CA SER A 76 -17.56 -23.29 -6.02
C SER A 76 -16.19 -23.14 -5.37
N LEU A 77 -16.06 -22.28 -4.36
CA LEU A 77 -14.80 -22.01 -3.69
C LEU A 77 -14.59 -22.97 -2.51
N GLU A 78 -13.33 -23.33 -2.29
CA GLU A 78 -12.90 -24.04 -1.09
C GLU A 78 -12.93 -23.10 0.13
N PRO A 79 -13.12 -23.62 1.36
CA PRO A 79 -13.15 -22.80 2.58
C PRO A 79 -11.97 -21.82 2.72
N TRP A 80 -10.75 -22.26 2.39
CA TRP A 80 -9.56 -21.40 2.46
C TRP A 80 -9.58 -20.25 1.44
N GLN A 81 -10.25 -20.43 0.29
CA GLN A 81 -10.37 -19.40 -0.73
C GLN A 81 -11.30 -18.28 -0.27
N HIS A 82 -12.38 -18.64 0.44
CA HIS A 82 -13.27 -17.66 1.05
C HIS A 82 -12.52 -16.75 2.04
N GLU A 83 -11.75 -17.35 2.96
CA GLU A 83 -10.97 -16.60 3.95
C GLU A 83 -9.88 -15.74 3.29
N TYR A 84 -9.18 -16.29 2.29
CA TYR A 84 -8.17 -15.56 1.54
C TYR A 84 -8.77 -14.35 0.80
N LEU A 85 -9.89 -14.55 0.11
CA LEU A 85 -10.54 -13.48 -0.66
C LEU A 85 -11.07 -12.39 0.26
N TYR A 86 -11.69 -12.75 1.39
CA TYR A 86 -12.10 -11.80 2.42
C TYR A 86 -10.91 -10.95 2.92
N GLY A 87 -9.77 -11.59 3.23
CA GLY A 87 -8.55 -10.88 3.60
C GLY A 87 -8.00 -9.99 2.49
N SER A 88 -8.15 -10.40 1.23
CA SER A 88 -7.68 -9.64 0.06
C SER A 88 -8.49 -8.39 -0.25
N GLU A 89 -9.69 -8.23 0.34
CA GLU A 89 -10.48 -7.01 0.23
C GLU A 89 -9.96 -5.87 1.12
N GLN A 90 -9.14 -6.20 2.12
CA GLN A 90 -8.57 -5.23 3.03
C GLN A 90 -7.58 -4.32 2.31
N ARG A 91 -7.59 -3.02 2.65
CA ARG A 91 -6.77 -2.01 1.97
C ARG A 91 -6.08 -1.08 2.94
N LEU A 92 -4.91 -0.61 2.53
CA LEU A 92 -4.26 0.51 3.18
C LEU A 92 -5.02 1.80 2.88
N GLN A 93 -5.58 2.40 3.92
CA GLN A 93 -6.30 3.67 3.84
C GLN A 93 -5.63 4.71 4.71
N LYS A 94 -5.51 5.94 4.17
CA LYS A 94 -5.10 7.10 4.96
C LYS A 94 -6.35 7.81 5.45
N LEU A 95 -6.63 7.70 6.74
CA LEU A 95 -7.74 8.37 7.40
C LEU A 95 -7.24 9.42 8.38
N PRO A 96 -7.97 10.53 8.58
CA PRO A 96 -7.68 11.45 9.68
C PRO A 96 -7.86 10.74 11.02
N VAL A 97 -7.00 11.05 11.99
CA VAL A 97 -7.15 10.51 13.35
C VAL A 97 -8.40 11.12 13.99
N PRO A 98 -9.33 10.31 14.51
CA PRO A 98 -10.50 10.81 15.23
C PRO A 98 -10.11 11.64 16.45
N LYS A 99 -10.85 12.72 16.72
CA LYS A 99 -10.63 13.57 17.90
C LYS A 99 -10.65 12.81 19.23
N ALA A 100 -11.47 11.76 19.32
CA ALA A 100 -11.57 10.91 20.51
C ALA A 100 -10.27 10.14 20.85
N LEU A 101 -9.34 10.07 19.89
CA LEU A 101 -8.02 9.46 20.04
C LEU A 101 -6.90 10.50 20.13
N GLU A 102 -7.21 11.81 20.12
CA GLU A 102 -6.19 12.85 20.32
C GLU A 102 -5.58 12.74 21.72
N GLY A 103 -4.25 12.82 21.79
CA GLY A 103 -3.49 12.70 23.04
C GLY A 103 -3.33 11.26 23.56
N CYS A 104 -3.97 10.27 22.95
CA CYS A 104 -3.73 8.86 23.27
C CYS A 104 -2.35 8.42 22.79
N LEU A 105 -1.73 7.48 23.50
CA LEU A 105 -0.52 6.82 22.99
C LEU A 105 -0.88 5.92 21.79
N PRO A 106 0.04 5.67 20.84
CA PRO A 106 -0.27 4.90 19.63
C PRO A 106 -0.86 3.51 19.92
N ALA A 107 -0.35 2.80 20.94
CA ALA A 107 -0.86 1.48 21.30
C ALA A 107 -2.30 1.52 21.83
N GLU A 108 -2.64 2.54 22.63
CA GLU A 108 -3.99 2.75 23.16
C GLU A 108 -4.97 3.14 22.05
N ALA A 109 -4.53 4.02 21.15
CA ALA A 109 -5.33 4.44 20.00
C ALA A 109 -5.67 3.25 19.09
N VAL A 110 -4.71 2.35 18.87
CA VAL A 110 -4.94 1.11 18.10
C VAL A 110 -5.93 0.20 18.82
N ALA A 111 -5.73 -0.08 20.11
CA ALA A 111 -6.62 -0.95 20.87
C ALA A 111 -8.07 -0.44 20.89
N ARG A 112 -8.26 0.87 21.07
CA ARG A 112 -9.59 1.51 21.04
C ARG A 112 -10.22 1.46 19.65
N ALA A 113 -9.45 1.74 18.61
CA ALA A 113 -9.94 1.67 17.22
C ALA A 113 -10.40 0.25 16.83
N PHE A 114 -9.71 -0.80 17.30
CA PHE A 114 -10.14 -2.18 17.07
C PHE A 114 -11.38 -2.56 17.90
N ALA A 115 -11.50 -2.08 19.13
CA ALA A 115 -12.65 -2.38 20.00
C ALA A 115 -13.95 -1.74 19.50
N GLU A 116 -13.89 -0.59 18.84
CA GLU A 116 -15.04 0.11 18.27
C GLU A 116 -15.45 -0.42 16.87
N ALA A 117 -14.60 -1.23 16.23
CA ALA A 117 -14.82 -1.76 14.89
C ALA A 117 -15.43 -3.17 14.83
N GLY A 118 -15.55 -3.85 15.98
CA GLY A 118 -16.18 -5.17 16.12
C GLY A 118 -17.59 -5.08 16.68
#